data_AF-A0A931PDF6-F1
#
_entry.id   AF-A0A931PDF6-F1
#
_cell.length_a   1.000
_cell.length_b   1.000
_cell.length_c   1.000
_cell.angle_alpha   90.00
_cell.angle_beta   90.00
_cell.angle_gamma   90.00
#
_symmetry.space_group_name_H-M   'P 1'
#
loop_
_entity.id
_entity.type
_entity.pdbx_description
1 polymer ?
#
loop_
_entity_poly.entity_id
_entity_poly.type
_entity_poly.pdbx_seq_one_letter_code
_entity_poly.pdbx_strand_id
1 'polypeptide(L)'
;MTANLDRTECGGPPKAQNHLYAERIRRTGARAAVLAAILWLGACATQGPPPAPAAPSSPPAGAGGPVGIVYDPANPAFRASDVIGRTAPAIDKLFGAPALVRTEGVGELRRYDLAACSLIVLMLDAGQGALAAAELYASRRSSDAPEIDAARCLGVGRGPGA
;
A
#
# COMPACT_ATOMS: atom_id res chain seq x y z
N MET A 1 5.53 -21.27 59.06
CA MET A 1 7.00 -21.46 59.12
C MET A 1 7.56 -21.23 57.72
N THR A 2 8.43 -20.23 57.64
CA THR A 2 9.45 -19.93 56.61
C THR A 2 9.06 -19.74 55.14
N ALA A 3 9.23 -18.49 54.73
CA ALA A 3 9.25 -17.92 53.39
C ALA A 3 10.32 -18.53 52.47
N ASN A 4 10.12 -18.37 51.16
CA ASN A 4 11.21 -18.18 50.20
C ASN A 4 10.80 -17.17 49.12
N LEU A 5 11.29 -15.95 49.31
CA LEU A 5 11.37 -14.86 48.34
C LEU A 5 12.79 -14.93 47.77
N ASP A 6 13.00 -15.31 46.52
CA ASP A 6 14.22 -14.95 45.79
C ASP A 6 14.14 -15.26 44.29
N ARG A 7 13.88 -14.24 43.47
CA ARG A 7 14.86 -13.78 42.48
C ARG A 7 14.28 -12.64 41.66
N THR A 8 14.63 -11.46 42.10
CA THR A 8 14.61 -10.22 41.35
C THR A 8 15.79 -10.25 40.39
N GLU A 9 15.59 -10.69 39.15
CA GLU A 9 16.55 -10.39 38.07
C GLU A 9 16.06 -9.16 37.29
N CYS A 10 16.48 -8.00 37.77
CA CYS A 10 16.51 -6.75 37.02
C CYS A 10 17.49 -6.89 35.85
N GLY A 11 17.03 -7.45 34.73
CA GLY A 11 17.73 -7.40 33.45
C GLY A 11 17.81 -5.97 32.93
N GLY A 12 18.93 -5.30 33.17
CA GLY A 12 19.20 -3.96 32.65
C GLY A 12 19.25 -3.90 31.11
N PRO A 13 18.95 -2.74 30.50
CA PRO A 13 18.95 -2.62 29.04
C PRO A 13 20.38 -2.73 28.47
N PRO A 14 20.56 -3.41 27.33
CA PRO A 14 21.85 -3.52 26.67
C PRO A 14 22.29 -2.16 26.10
N LYS A 15 23.25 -1.50 26.75
CA LYS A 15 23.88 -0.23 26.31
C LYS A 15 24.81 -0.36 25.08
N ALA A 16 24.70 -1.43 24.29
CA ALA A 16 25.67 -1.74 23.23
C ALA A 16 25.29 -1.21 21.83
N GLN A 17 24.08 -0.67 21.61
CA GLN A 17 23.62 -0.31 20.26
C GLN A 17 23.93 1.13 19.81
N ASN A 18 24.39 2.02 20.70
CA ASN A 18 24.60 3.43 20.34
C ASN A 18 25.93 3.72 19.62
N HIS A 19 26.91 2.81 19.66
CA HIS A 19 28.21 3.08 19.02
C HIS A 19 28.22 2.86 17.50
N LEU A 20 27.30 2.07 16.95
CA LEU A 20 27.25 1.80 15.50
C LEU A 20 26.56 2.91 14.69
N TYR A 21 25.84 3.83 15.34
CA TYR A 21 25.20 4.96 14.64
C TYR A 21 26.17 6.11 14.33
N ALA A 22 27.24 6.30 15.11
CA ALA A 22 28.16 7.43 14.93
C ALA A 22 29.16 7.23 13.77
N GLU A 23 29.52 5.99 13.43
CA GLU A 23 30.48 5.75 12.33
C GLU A 23 29.86 5.79 10.92
N ARG A 24 28.54 5.61 10.78
CA ARG A 24 27.92 5.64 9.45
C ARG A 24 27.87 7.04 8.84
N ILE A 25 27.92 8.10 9.66
CA ILE A 25 27.81 9.50 9.23
C ILE A 25 29.10 10.00 8.56
N ARG A 26 30.27 9.41 8.84
CA ARG A 26 31.55 9.85 8.24
C ARG A 26 31.76 9.34 6.80
N ARG A 27 31.09 8.26 6.37
CA ARG A 27 31.22 7.75 4.98
C ARG A 27 30.32 8.46 3.97
N THR A 28 29.35 9.25 4.42
CA THR A 28 28.42 9.98 3.55
C THR A 28 29.02 11.25 2.93
N GLY A 29 30.13 11.78 3.44
CA GLY A 29 30.75 13.01 2.92
C GLY A 29 31.43 12.86 1.56
N ALA A 30 31.98 11.68 1.24
CA ALA A 30 32.75 11.47 0.00
C ALA A 30 31.89 11.13 -1.23
N ARG A 31 30.64 10.68 -1.04
CA ARG A 31 29.74 10.28 -2.15
C ARG A 31 28.95 11.45 -2.74
N ALA A 32 28.87 12.58 -2.01
CA ALA A 32 28.18 13.79 -2.48
C ALA A 32 28.90 14.47 -3.66
N ALA A 33 30.22 14.32 -3.78
CA ALA A 33 30.98 14.94 -4.86
C ALA A 33 30.83 14.22 -6.22
N VAL A 34 30.52 12.91 -6.24
CA VAL A 34 30.41 12.13 -7.48
C VAL A 34 29.05 12.31 -8.17
N LEU A 35 27.98 12.58 -7.41
CA LEU A 35 26.64 12.79 -7.97
C LEU A 35 26.47 14.14 -8.71
N ALA A 36 27.31 15.14 -8.41
CA ALA A 36 27.29 16.43 -9.10
C ALA A 36 27.85 16.36 -10.54
N ALA A 37 28.74 15.40 -10.83
CA ALA A 37 29.40 15.28 -12.14
C ALA A 37 28.52 14.59 -13.21
N ILE A 38 27.55 13.76 -12.83
CA ILE A 38 26.71 13.00 -13.78
C ILE A 38 25.57 13.86 -14.35
N LEU A 39 25.22 14.98 -13.70
CA LEU A 39 24.14 15.87 -14.14
C LEU A 39 24.49 16.76 -15.35
N TRP A 40 25.75 16.78 -15.82
CA TRP A 40 26.20 17.71 -16.88
C TRP A 40 26.45 17.09 -18.26
N LEU A 41 26.24 15.77 -18.46
CA LEU A 41 26.57 15.08 -19.73
C LEU A 41 25.36 14.56 -20.54
N GLY A 42 24.12 14.92 -20.19
CA GLY A 42 22.91 14.40 -20.86
C GLY A 42 22.35 15.23 -22.03
N ALA A 43 23.03 16.29 -22.47
CA ALA A 43 22.53 17.16 -23.55
C ALA A 43 23.04 16.68 -24.93
N CYS A 44 22.43 15.63 -25.48
CA CYS A 44 22.55 15.32 -26.91
C CYS A 44 21.23 14.82 -27.50
N ALA A 45 20.59 15.74 -28.22
CA ALA A 45 19.96 15.59 -29.53
C ALA A 45 19.19 14.30 -29.84
N THR A 46 17.86 14.42 -29.94
CA THR A 46 17.09 13.69 -30.95
C THR A 46 16.03 14.63 -31.52
N GLN A 47 16.32 15.16 -32.70
CA GLN A 47 15.43 16.01 -33.49
C GLN A 47 14.54 15.07 -34.32
N GLY A 48 13.30 14.85 -33.86
CA GLY A 48 12.32 14.04 -34.58
C GLY A 48 11.64 14.84 -35.71
N PRO A 49 11.20 14.18 -36.80
CA PRO A 49 10.55 14.83 -37.94
C PRO A 49 9.21 15.48 -37.54
N PRO A 50 8.76 16.52 -38.28
CA PRO A 50 7.53 17.23 -37.96
C PRO A 50 6.30 16.31 -38.10
N PRO A 51 5.31 16.41 -37.19
CA PRO A 51 4.07 15.66 -37.31
C PRO A 51 3.23 16.15 -38.50
N ALA A 52 2.63 15.20 -39.22
CA ALA A 52 1.62 15.47 -40.23
C ALA A 52 0.38 16.17 -39.60
N PRO A 53 -0.35 17.02 -40.35
CA PRO A 53 -1.56 17.66 -39.85
C PRO A 53 -2.64 16.62 -39.53
N ALA A 54 -3.10 16.62 -38.27
CA ALA A 54 -4.19 15.79 -37.80
C ALA A 54 -5.52 16.23 -38.43
N ALA A 55 -6.28 15.27 -38.95
CA ALA A 55 -7.66 15.48 -39.39
C ALA A 55 -8.55 15.89 -38.19
N PRO A 56 -9.58 16.73 -38.40
CA PRO A 56 -10.51 17.13 -37.36
C PRO A 56 -11.31 15.90 -36.90
N SER A 57 -10.96 15.38 -35.72
CA SER A 57 -11.72 14.34 -35.05
C SER A 57 -12.91 14.99 -34.37
N SER A 58 -14.12 14.61 -34.78
CA SER A 58 -15.37 15.05 -34.13
C SER A 58 -15.34 14.72 -32.63
N PRO A 59 -15.83 15.61 -31.74
CA PRO A 59 -15.86 15.33 -30.32
C PRO A 59 -16.79 14.14 -30.05
N PRO A 60 -16.39 13.15 -29.24
CA PRO A 60 -17.30 12.09 -28.83
C PRO A 60 -18.45 12.73 -28.03
N ALA A 61 -19.66 12.48 -28.48
CA ALA A 61 -20.88 12.79 -27.74
C ALA A 61 -20.93 11.92 -26.47
N GLY A 62 -21.21 12.57 -25.34
CA GLY A 62 -21.53 11.87 -24.08
C GLY A 62 -20.45 11.97 -23.01
N ALA A 63 -20.12 13.19 -22.56
CA ALA A 63 -19.65 13.37 -21.20
C ALA A 63 -20.83 13.09 -20.24
N GLY A 64 -21.11 11.81 -20.00
CA GLY A 64 -21.78 11.42 -18.77
C GLY A 64 -20.88 11.88 -17.63
N GLY A 65 -21.30 12.90 -16.89
CA GLY A 65 -20.56 13.36 -15.71
C GLY A 65 -20.27 12.17 -14.78
N PRO A 66 -19.22 12.26 -13.94
CA PRO A 66 -18.89 11.17 -13.03
C PRO A 66 -20.12 10.84 -12.20
N VAL A 67 -20.69 9.64 -12.42
CA VAL A 67 -21.72 9.10 -11.54
C VAL A 67 -21.02 8.92 -10.20
N GLY A 68 -21.23 9.88 -9.29
CA GLY A 68 -20.65 9.84 -7.97
C GLY A 68 -21.09 8.56 -7.28
N ILE A 69 -20.15 7.68 -6.96
CA ILE A 69 -20.45 6.47 -6.18
C ILE A 69 -20.85 6.95 -4.78
N VAL A 70 -22.14 6.89 -4.48
CA VAL A 70 -22.70 7.28 -3.18
C VAL A 70 -22.44 6.15 -2.19
N TYR A 71 -21.71 6.45 -1.13
CA TYR A 71 -21.54 5.54 0.00
C TYR A 71 -22.75 5.68 0.94
N ASP A 72 -23.45 4.58 1.19
CA ASP A 72 -24.44 4.48 2.26
C ASP A 72 -23.83 3.75 3.46
N PRO A 73 -23.51 4.46 4.56
CA PRO A 73 -22.96 3.82 5.76
C PRO A 73 -23.95 2.89 6.47
N ALA A 74 -25.26 3.01 6.23
CA ALA A 74 -26.25 2.11 6.82
C ALA A 74 -26.22 0.71 6.15
N ASN A 75 -25.93 0.66 4.85
CA ASN A 75 -25.83 -0.56 4.06
C ASN A 75 -24.51 -0.63 3.27
N PRO A 76 -23.37 -0.85 3.95
CA PRO A 76 -22.10 -1.05 3.27
C PRO A 76 -22.11 -2.36 2.49
N ALA A 77 -21.48 -2.39 1.31
CA ALA A 77 -21.29 -3.63 0.55
C ALA A 77 -20.50 -4.67 1.36
N PHE A 78 -19.45 -4.22 2.04
CA PHE A 78 -18.64 -5.04 2.95
C PHE A 78 -18.24 -4.24 4.19
N ARG A 79 -18.02 -4.95 5.30
CA ARG A 79 -17.47 -4.42 6.55
C ARG A 79 -16.07 -4.97 6.78
N ALA A 80 -15.28 -4.29 7.61
CA ALA A 80 -13.94 -4.78 8.00
C ALA A 80 -14.00 -6.18 8.65
N SER A 81 -15.06 -6.48 9.41
CA SER A 81 -15.32 -7.80 10.00
C SER A 81 -15.51 -8.91 8.97
N ASP A 82 -15.87 -8.56 7.74
CA ASP A 82 -15.98 -9.53 6.65
C ASP A 82 -14.62 -9.89 6.05
N VAL A 83 -13.55 -9.16 6.40
CA VAL A 83 -12.20 -9.32 5.82
C VAL A 83 -11.18 -9.75 6.87
N ILE A 84 -11.13 -9.06 8.02
CA ILE A 84 -10.17 -9.34 9.09
C ILE A 84 -10.31 -10.79 9.57
N GLY A 85 -9.17 -11.47 9.73
CA GLY A 85 -9.08 -12.86 10.12
C GLY A 85 -9.33 -13.86 8.98
N ARG A 86 -9.72 -13.41 7.78
CA ARG A 86 -9.91 -14.31 6.64
C ARG A 86 -8.60 -14.66 5.95
N THR A 87 -8.56 -15.87 5.38
CA THR A 87 -7.46 -16.33 4.53
C THR A 87 -7.52 -15.66 3.16
N ALA A 88 -6.38 -15.66 2.44
CA ALA A 88 -6.30 -15.09 1.10
C ALA A 88 -7.37 -15.65 0.13
N PRO A 89 -7.57 -16.98 0.00
CA PRO A 89 -8.61 -17.52 -0.88
C PRO A 89 -10.04 -17.10 -0.50
N ALA A 90 -10.29 -16.84 0.79
CA ALA A 90 -11.60 -16.38 1.24
C ALA A 90 -11.85 -14.90 0.88
N ILE A 91 -10.80 -14.08 0.87
CA ILE A 91 -10.85 -12.67 0.44
C ILE A 91 -10.97 -12.58 -1.08
N ASP A 92 -10.26 -13.45 -1.82
CA ASP A 92 -10.36 -13.50 -3.28
C ASP A 92 -11.78 -13.83 -3.77
N LYS A 93 -12.55 -14.59 -2.99
CA LYS A 93 -13.97 -14.84 -3.27
C LYS A 93 -14.86 -13.59 -3.08
N LEU A 94 -14.45 -12.64 -2.23
CA LEU A 94 -15.20 -11.41 -1.99
C LEU A 94 -14.88 -10.35 -3.04
N PHE A 95 -13.61 -10.19 -3.38
CA PHE A 95 -13.13 -9.06 -4.19
C PHE A 95 -12.65 -9.45 -5.59
N GLY A 96 -12.56 -10.75 -5.88
CA GLY A 96 -11.87 -11.26 -7.06
C GLY A 96 -10.36 -11.40 -6.85
N ALA A 97 -9.63 -11.63 -7.94
CA ALA A 97 -8.17 -11.75 -7.88
C ALA A 97 -7.51 -10.40 -7.49
N PRO A 98 -6.46 -10.41 -6.65
CA PRO A 98 -5.72 -9.20 -6.32
C PRO A 98 -4.96 -8.66 -7.54
N ALA A 99 -4.90 -7.34 -7.65
CA ALA A 99 -4.09 -6.64 -8.65
C ALA A 99 -2.58 -6.69 -8.33
N LEU A 100 -2.22 -6.90 -7.06
CA LEU A 100 -0.85 -7.07 -6.61
C LEU A 100 -0.81 -8.06 -5.44
N VAL A 101 0.14 -8.98 -5.46
CA VAL A 101 0.52 -9.81 -4.32
C VAL A 101 2.03 -9.68 -4.13
N ARG A 102 2.47 -9.39 -2.91
CA ARG A 102 3.89 -9.31 -2.57
C ARG A 102 4.12 -9.91 -1.19
N THR A 103 4.97 -10.93 -1.13
CA THR A 103 5.45 -11.48 0.15
C THR A 103 6.48 -10.55 0.77
N GLU A 104 6.29 -10.19 2.04
CA GLU A 104 7.21 -9.35 2.82
C GLU A 104 7.53 -10.02 4.16
N GLY A 105 8.74 -10.60 4.25
CA GLY A 105 9.14 -11.34 5.44
C GLY A 105 8.26 -12.57 5.66
N VAL A 106 7.57 -12.62 6.80
CA VAL A 106 6.62 -13.69 7.17
C VAL A 106 5.18 -13.37 6.81
N GLY A 107 4.92 -12.22 6.17
CA GLY A 107 3.59 -11.78 5.78
C GLY A 107 3.41 -11.68 4.27
N GLU A 108 2.21 -11.30 3.87
CA GLU A 108 1.86 -11.06 2.48
C GLU A 108 1.00 -9.80 2.35
N LEU A 109 1.44 -8.87 1.51
CA LEU A 109 0.67 -7.70 1.13
C LEU A 109 -0.12 -8.01 -0.14
N ARG A 110 -1.43 -7.75 -0.11
CA ARG A 110 -2.32 -7.92 -1.26
C ARG A 110 -3.01 -6.58 -1.57
N ARG A 111 -3.09 -6.20 -2.86
CA ARG A 111 -3.87 -5.03 -3.31
C ARG A 111 -5.04 -5.49 -4.16
N TYR A 112 -6.23 -5.03 -3.81
CA TYR A 112 -7.45 -5.21 -4.59
C TYR A 112 -7.88 -3.87 -5.18
N ASP A 113 -8.21 -3.89 -6.46
CA ASP A 113 -8.65 -2.73 -7.19
C ASP A 113 -10.19 -2.72 -7.23
N LEU A 114 -10.82 -2.03 -6.27
CA LEU A 114 -12.27 -1.89 -6.14
C LEU A 114 -12.81 -0.71 -6.94
N ALA A 115 -14.10 -0.68 -7.27
CA ALA A 115 -14.71 0.33 -8.15
C ALA A 115 -14.25 1.79 -7.92
N ALA A 116 -14.12 2.24 -6.66
CA ALA A 116 -13.77 3.62 -6.31
C ALA A 116 -12.34 3.83 -5.77
N CYS A 117 -11.63 2.78 -5.39
CA CYS A 117 -10.43 2.85 -4.57
C CYS A 117 -9.52 1.63 -4.79
N SER A 118 -8.35 1.66 -4.17
CA SER A 118 -7.53 0.46 -3.99
C SER A 118 -7.52 0.10 -2.50
N LEU A 119 -7.76 -1.17 -2.20
CA LEU A 119 -7.71 -1.72 -0.85
C LEU A 119 -6.44 -2.57 -0.72
N ILE A 120 -5.58 -2.23 0.23
CA ILE A 120 -4.42 -3.02 0.61
C ILE A 120 -4.79 -3.83 1.85
N VAL A 121 -4.53 -5.13 1.80
CA VAL A 121 -4.72 -6.07 2.90
C VAL A 121 -3.36 -6.61 3.29
N LEU A 122 -2.99 -6.43 4.55
CA LEU A 122 -1.80 -7.05 5.12
C LEU A 122 -2.19 -8.38 5.76
N MET A 123 -1.63 -9.46 5.24
CA MET A 123 -1.81 -10.81 5.73
C MET A 123 -0.63 -11.17 6.64
N LEU A 124 -0.91 -11.58 7.87
CA LEU A 124 0.09 -12.00 8.85
C LEU A 124 -0.28 -13.39 9.39
N ASP A 125 0.69 -14.13 9.91
CA ASP A 125 0.42 -15.38 10.62
C ASP A 125 -0.28 -15.06 11.95
N ALA A 126 -1.48 -15.58 12.14
CA ALA A 126 -2.25 -15.44 13.38
C ALA A 126 -1.79 -16.40 14.49
N GLY A 127 -0.59 -16.98 14.38
CA GLY A 127 -0.01 -17.95 15.32
C GLY A 127 -0.44 -19.39 15.03
N GLN A 128 -0.97 -19.66 13.84
CA GLN A 128 -1.53 -20.96 13.44
C GLN A 128 -0.81 -21.53 12.21
N GLY A 129 0.26 -20.87 11.76
CA GLY A 129 1.00 -21.25 10.55
C GLY A 129 0.27 -20.91 9.25
N ALA A 130 -0.84 -20.18 9.33
CA ALA A 130 -1.64 -19.76 8.19
C ALA A 130 -1.82 -18.24 8.20
N LEU A 131 -1.58 -17.62 7.04
CA LEU A 131 -1.76 -16.18 6.88
C LEU A 131 -3.24 -15.81 6.88
N ALA A 132 -3.58 -14.80 7.66
CA ALA A 132 -4.90 -14.20 7.73
C ALA A 132 -4.79 -12.67 7.65
N ALA A 133 -5.82 -12.01 7.14
CA ALA A 133 -5.86 -10.55 7.09
C ALA A 133 -5.81 -9.96 8.50
N ALA A 134 -4.78 -9.16 8.77
CA ALA A 134 -4.57 -8.49 10.05
C ALA A 134 -4.88 -7.00 9.98
N GLU A 135 -4.56 -6.35 8.85
CA GLU A 135 -4.72 -4.90 8.68
C GLU A 135 -5.26 -4.55 7.29
N LEU A 136 -5.93 -3.39 7.22
CA LEU A 136 -6.54 -2.85 6.02
C LEU A 136 -6.13 -1.40 5.84
N TYR A 137 -5.69 -1.07 4.63
CA TYR A 137 -5.41 0.31 4.22
C TYR A 137 -6.15 0.60 2.93
N ALA A 138 -6.65 1.82 2.78
CA ALA A 138 -7.27 2.25 1.53
C ALA A 138 -6.49 3.42 0.94
N SER A 139 -6.50 3.49 -0.38
CA SER A 139 -5.99 4.63 -1.12
C SER A 139 -6.93 5.00 -2.26
N ARG A 140 -6.96 6.29 -2.57
CA ARG A 140 -7.62 6.82 -3.76
C ARG A 140 -6.84 6.45 -5.01
N ARG A 141 -7.54 6.23 -6.12
CA ARG A 141 -6.92 5.94 -7.43
C ARG A 141 -6.39 7.17 -8.17
N SER A 142 -6.90 8.34 -7.85
CA SER A 142 -6.50 9.62 -8.45
C SER A 142 -6.08 10.60 -7.35
N SER A 143 -5.10 11.47 -7.65
CA SER A 143 -4.66 12.54 -6.75
C SER A 143 -5.77 13.52 -6.38
N ASP A 144 -6.75 13.69 -7.27
CA ASP A 144 -7.78 14.73 -7.16
C ASP A 144 -9.04 14.23 -6.42
N ALA A 145 -9.08 12.94 -6.10
CA ALA A 145 -10.17 12.36 -5.31
C ALA A 145 -10.00 12.69 -3.81
N PRO A 146 -11.10 12.80 -3.06
CA PRO A 146 -11.03 12.92 -1.61
C PRO A 146 -10.31 11.73 -0.99
N GLU A 147 -9.72 11.93 0.18
CA GLU A 147 -9.17 10.83 0.98
C GLU A 147 -10.28 9.82 1.31
N ILE A 148 -9.92 8.55 1.29
CA ILE A 148 -10.84 7.44 1.52
C ILE A 148 -10.23 6.48 2.53
N ASP A 149 -10.95 6.22 3.61
CA ASP A 149 -10.57 5.21 4.60
C ASP A 149 -11.01 3.80 4.16
N ALA A 150 -10.53 2.78 4.89
CA ALA A 150 -10.84 1.39 4.59
C ALA A 150 -12.34 1.08 4.69
N ALA A 151 -13.06 1.67 5.66
CA ALA A 151 -14.48 1.41 5.85
C ALA A 151 -15.31 1.92 4.67
N ARG A 152 -15.03 3.14 4.21
CA ARG A 152 -15.67 3.73 3.04
C ARG A 152 -15.30 3.00 1.76
N CYS A 153 -14.04 2.60 1.60
CA CYS A 153 -13.57 1.83 0.44
C CYS A 153 -14.26 0.47 0.33
N LEU A 154 -14.42 -0.24 1.45
CA LEU A 154 -15.18 -1.50 1.53
C LEU A 154 -16.67 -1.30 1.29
N GLY A 155 -17.23 -0.21 1.83
CA GLY A 155 -18.65 0.09 1.75
C GLY A 155 -19.15 0.37 0.33
N VAL A 156 -18.31 0.96 -0.51
CA VAL A 156 -18.60 1.20 -1.94
C VAL A 156 -18.10 0.11 -2.87
N GLY A 157 -17.20 -0.75 -2.38
CA GLY A 157 -16.45 -1.67 -3.20
C GLY A 157 -17.29 -2.85 -3.67
N ARG A 158 -17.36 -3.03 -4.99
CA ARG A 158 -17.54 -4.35 -5.62
C ARG A 158 -16.30 -4.62 -6.48
N GLY A 159 -15.85 -5.87 -6.50
CA GLY A 159 -14.74 -6.29 -7.35
C GLY A 159 -15.11 -6.15 -8.84
N PRO A 160 -14.11 -6.04 -9.74
CA PRO A 160 -14.36 -6.08 -11.17
C PRO A 160 -14.87 -7.48 -11.54
N GLY A 161 -16.19 -7.66 -11.60
CA GLY A 161 -16.86 -8.92 -11.93
C GLY A 161 -17.84 -9.48 -10.90
N ALA A 162 -18.16 -8.73 -9.84
CA ALA A 162 -19.19 -9.07 -8.86
C ALA A 162 -20.55 -8.41 -9.15
#